data_AF-A0A933C7P1-F1
#
_entry.id   AF-A0A933C7P1-F1
#
_cell.length_a   1.000
_cell.length_b   1.000
_cell.length_c   1.000
_cell.angle_alpha   90.00
_cell.angle_beta   90.00
_cell.angle_gamma   90.00
#
_symmetry.space_group_name_H-M   'P 1'
#
loop_
_entity.id
_entity.type
_entity.pdbx_description
1 polymer ?
#
loop_
_entity_poly.entity_id
_entity_poly.type
_entity_poly.pdbx_seq_one_letter_code
_entity_poly.pdbx_strand_id
1 'polypeptide(L)'
;MKVFGRFVAVITGFVFVFVAGRLDVVADEGMYPISEIHKLNLKKVGFELGANELYNPNGVSLVDAIVNVGGCTGSFVSGEGLVITNHHCVFGALSNASTKERDYVTEGFLASKRSDELPAAGVMIRITESYRDVSAEVLAAVTESMEPAERTKAIQKRTRELTAEAEELNPAKQAVVAEMFAGRTYVLFLYAQIRDVRLVYVPPRSVGEFGGEDDNWVWPRHTGDFSFIRAYVGPDGSPADYSKDNMPYRPRKFLKVNPNGVDENDFVFILGYPGRTFRHQSSGFVKYDEEVRLRYIADFYEWQIKLLGQLGKGDREIALKFDSRIKGLSNVMKNYRGKLKGLNRLQLVQRKLEEEQAIERFIVSDTSRQTRYGGALKTLNNLYDEMIRHADREILLDMFGNTPTLLSRAAALYEAAVERKKPDKERAPAY
;
A
#
# COMPACT_ATOMS: atom_id res chain seq x y z
N MET A 1 51.73 -70.51 -9.33
CA MET A 1 53.00 -70.03 -8.75
C MET A 1 53.32 -68.66 -9.35
N LYS A 2 53.37 -67.60 -8.51
CA LYS A 2 53.95 -66.24 -8.75
C LYS A 2 53.42 -65.44 -9.96
N VAL A 3 52.52 -64.47 -9.81
CA VAL A 3 52.72 -63.01 -9.53
C VAL A 3 53.84 -62.35 -10.35
N PHE A 4 53.50 -61.47 -11.30
CA PHE A 4 53.77 -60.00 -11.32
C PHE A 4 53.58 -59.39 -12.73
N GLY A 5 52.99 -58.19 -12.80
CA GLY A 5 53.22 -57.26 -13.91
C GLY A 5 52.07 -56.28 -14.16
N ARG A 6 52.06 -55.15 -13.44
CA ARG A 6 51.18 -54.00 -13.66
C ARG A 6 51.59 -53.27 -14.93
N PHE A 7 50.65 -52.92 -15.79
CA PHE A 7 50.74 -51.77 -16.69
C PHE A 7 49.49 -50.90 -16.47
N VAL A 8 49.68 -49.73 -15.88
CA VAL A 8 48.66 -48.69 -15.77
C VAL A 8 48.86 -47.76 -16.95
N ALA A 9 47.93 -47.79 -17.90
CA ALA A 9 47.83 -46.77 -18.94
C ALA A 9 47.05 -45.57 -18.37
N VAL A 10 47.71 -44.43 -18.25
CA VAL A 10 47.09 -43.16 -17.86
C VAL A 10 46.36 -42.61 -19.08
N ILE A 11 45.01 -42.66 -19.05
CA ILE A 11 44.16 -41.96 -20.00
C ILE A 11 43.82 -40.60 -19.39
N THR A 12 44.41 -39.55 -19.93
CA THR A 12 44.14 -38.16 -19.56
C THR A 12 42.83 -37.72 -20.22
N GLY A 13 41.70 -37.90 -19.52
CA GLY A 13 40.42 -37.34 -19.93
C GLY A 13 40.29 -35.89 -19.46
N PHE A 14 40.31 -34.93 -20.38
CA PHE A 14 39.94 -33.54 -20.10
C PHE A 14 38.42 -33.47 -19.84
N VAL A 15 38.04 -33.36 -18.57
CA VAL A 15 36.68 -33.01 -18.18
C VAL A 15 36.54 -31.49 -18.32
N PHE A 16 35.89 -31.04 -19.39
CA PHE A 16 35.40 -29.67 -19.49
C PHE A 16 34.25 -29.50 -18.51
N VAL A 17 34.54 -29.00 -17.31
CA VAL A 17 33.52 -28.50 -16.39
C VAL A 17 32.98 -27.21 -17.00
N PHE A 18 31.81 -27.29 -17.63
CA PHE A 18 31.00 -26.10 -17.93
C PHE A 18 30.58 -25.50 -16.59
N VAL A 19 31.36 -24.52 -16.11
CA VAL A 19 30.92 -23.64 -15.04
C VAL A 19 29.80 -22.80 -15.63
N ALA A 20 28.56 -23.26 -15.46
CA ALA A 20 27.39 -22.42 -15.67
C ALA A 20 27.53 -21.23 -14.72
N GLY A 21 27.97 -20.09 -15.26
CA GLY A 21 28.01 -18.84 -14.52
C GLY A 21 26.60 -18.60 -13.98
N ARG A 22 26.47 -18.53 -12.66
CA ARG A 22 25.25 -17.99 -12.05
C ARG A 22 25.16 -16.55 -12.53
N LEU A 23 24.25 -16.30 -13.46
CA LEU A 23 23.74 -14.95 -13.68
C LEU A 23 23.02 -14.58 -12.40
N ASP A 24 23.70 -13.84 -11.52
CA ASP A 24 23.04 -13.15 -10.43
C ASP A 24 22.08 -12.14 -11.08
N VAL A 25 20.85 -12.57 -11.34
CA VAL A 25 19.75 -11.69 -11.66
C VAL A 25 19.42 -10.97 -10.35
N VAL A 26 20.14 -9.88 -10.10
CA VAL A 26 19.74 -8.91 -9.09
C VAL A 26 18.45 -8.29 -9.61
N ALA A 27 17.32 -8.77 -9.10
CA ALA A 27 16.07 -8.04 -9.24
C ALA A 27 16.29 -6.68 -8.56
N ASP A 28 16.25 -5.60 -9.35
CA ASP A 28 16.32 -4.26 -8.78
C ASP A 28 15.14 -4.08 -7.81
N GLU A 29 15.45 -3.72 -6.56
CA GLU A 29 14.42 -3.42 -5.58
C GLU A 29 13.71 -2.11 -5.97
N GLY A 30 12.41 -2.15 -6.21
CA GLY A 30 11.67 -0.93 -6.51
C GLY A 30 10.16 -1.09 -6.68
N MET A 31 9.43 -0.06 -6.25
CA MET A 31 8.06 0.19 -6.69
C MET A 31 8.12 1.27 -7.76
N TYR A 32 8.05 0.87 -9.02
CA TYR A 32 8.24 1.78 -10.14
C TYR A 32 6.92 2.46 -10.52
N PRO A 33 6.87 3.79 -10.64
CA PRO A 33 5.73 4.46 -11.25
C PRO A 33 5.51 3.91 -12.66
N ILE A 34 4.26 3.68 -13.03
CA ILE A 34 3.91 3.09 -14.33
C ILE A 34 4.42 3.94 -15.51
N SER A 35 4.53 5.25 -15.30
CA SER A 35 5.11 6.22 -16.24
C SER A 35 6.59 5.98 -16.54
N GLU A 36 7.29 5.29 -15.65
CA GLU A 36 8.72 5.04 -15.74
C GLU A 36 9.03 3.65 -16.29
N ILE A 37 8.01 2.82 -16.56
CA ILE A 37 8.19 1.40 -16.91
C ILE A 37 9.00 1.21 -18.20
N HIS A 38 8.90 2.15 -19.15
CA HIS A 38 9.66 2.12 -20.40
C HIS A 38 11.16 2.38 -20.21
N LYS A 39 11.57 2.91 -19.05
CA LYS A 39 12.99 3.11 -18.71
C LYS A 39 13.61 1.86 -18.10
N LEU A 40 12.80 0.88 -17.72
CA LEU A 40 13.26 -0.36 -17.11
C LEU A 40 13.70 -1.37 -18.17
N ASN A 41 14.81 -2.06 -17.90
CA ASN A 41 15.27 -3.15 -18.76
C ASN A 41 14.58 -4.47 -18.35
N LEU A 42 13.27 -4.54 -18.59
CA LEU A 42 12.43 -5.68 -18.16
C LEU A 42 12.85 -7.01 -18.81
N LYS A 43 13.39 -6.96 -20.04
CA LYS A 43 13.91 -8.16 -20.72
C LYS A 43 15.06 -8.80 -19.94
N LYS A 44 15.92 -8.00 -19.30
CA LYS A 44 17.06 -8.52 -18.51
C LYS A 44 16.61 -9.36 -17.32
N VAL A 45 15.42 -9.07 -16.76
CA VAL A 45 14.89 -9.78 -15.60
C VAL A 45 13.92 -10.92 -15.97
N GLY A 46 13.78 -11.23 -17.27
CA GLY A 46 12.93 -12.34 -17.73
C GLY A 46 11.53 -11.94 -18.18
N PHE A 47 11.23 -10.65 -18.32
CA PHE A 47 9.96 -10.22 -18.91
C PHE A 47 10.00 -10.30 -20.43
N GLU A 48 9.19 -11.21 -20.99
CA GLU A 48 9.19 -11.50 -22.43
C GLU A 48 8.37 -10.48 -23.25
N LEU A 49 7.37 -9.85 -22.63
CA LEU A 49 6.52 -8.88 -23.32
C LEU A 49 7.19 -7.50 -23.44
N GLY A 50 6.70 -6.68 -24.36
CA GLY A 50 7.12 -5.30 -24.46
C GLY A 50 6.59 -4.46 -23.30
N ALA A 51 7.31 -3.38 -22.92
CA ALA A 51 6.85 -2.46 -21.88
C ALA A 51 5.45 -1.86 -22.18
N ASN A 52 5.09 -1.73 -23.47
CA ASN A 52 3.75 -1.29 -23.91
C ASN A 52 2.64 -2.28 -23.53
N GLU A 53 2.93 -3.56 -23.36
CA GLU A 53 1.95 -4.52 -22.86
C GLU A 53 1.66 -4.29 -21.38
N LEU A 54 2.65 -3.82 -20.61
CA LEU A 54 2.44 -3.41 -19.22
C LEU A 54 1.67 -2.12 -19.16
N TYR A 55 2.17 -1.06 -19.81
CA TYR A 55 1.57 0.26 -19.84
C TYR A 55 1.68 0.89 -21.22
N ASN A 56 0.56 1.32 -21.78
CA ASN A 56 0.50 2.03 -23.05
C ASN A 56 -0.33 3.31 -22.91
N PRO A 57 0.27 4.51 -22.94
CA PRO A 57 -0.47 5.77 -22.84
C PRO A 57 -1.44 5.98 -24.01
N ASN A 58 -1.18 5.34 -25.16
CA ASN A 58 -1.93 5.52 -26.40
C ASN A 58 -2.80 4.31 -26.74
N GLY A 59 -3.00 3.37 -25.81
CA GLY A 59 -3.66 2.10 -26.09
C GLY A 59 -4.20 1.40 -24.86
N VAL A 60 -4.52 0.12 -25.03
CA VAL A 60 -4.92 -0.77 -23.94
C VAL A 60 -3.72 -1.63 -23.55
N SER A 61 -3.51 -1.82 -22.26
CA SER A 61 -2.39 -2.52 -21.64
C SER A 61 -2.85 -3.31 -20.41
N LEU A 62 -1.94 -3.96 -19.71
CA LEU A 62 -2.27 -4.73 -18.50
C LEU A 62 -2.75 -3.83 -17.35
N VAL A 63 -2.28 -2.57 -17.26
CA VAL A 63 -2.75 -1.64 -16.20
C VAL A 63 -4.26 -1.41 -16.27
N ASP A 64 -4.84 -1.45 -17.47
CA ASP A 64 -6.28 -1.22 -17.69
C ASP A 64 -7.15 -2.31 -17.07
N ALA A 65 -6.57 -3.45 -16.70
CA ALA A 65 -7.24 -4.51 -15.94
C ALA A 65 -7.11 -4.34 -14.42
N ILE A 66 -6.24 -3.45 -13.93
CA ILE A 66 -5.89 -3.31 -12.50
C ILE A 66 -6.68 -2.15 -11.87
N VAL A 67 -7.32 -2.42 -10.74
CA VAL A 67 -8.23 -1.48 -10.08
C VAL A 67 -7.92 -1.32 -8.61
N ASN A 68 -8.21 -0.15 -8.06
CA ASN A 68 -8.20 0.06 -6.61
C ASN A 68 -9.56 -0.37 -6.03
N VAL A 69 -9.54 -1.18 -4.98
CA VAL A 69 -10.73 -1.69 -4.29
C VAL A 69 -10.69 -1.19 -2.85
N GLY A 70 -11.20 0.00 -2.60
CA GLY A 70 -11.30 0.55 -1.23
C GLY A 70 -9.98 0.58 -0.44
N GLY A 71 -8.84 0.85 -1.11
CA GLY A 71 -7.51 0.81 -0.48
C GLY A 71 -6.73 -0.50 -0.70
N CYS A 72 -7.38 -1.53 -1.22
CA CYS A 72 -6.73 -2.72 -1.77
C CYS A 72 -6.50 -2.59 -3.29
N THR A 73 -5.82 -3.58 -3.85
CA THR A 73 -5.75 -3.79 -5.30
C THR A 73 -6.67 -4.94 -5.70
N GLY A 74 -7.27 -4.85 -6.87
CA GLY A 74 -7.94 -5.96 -7.53
C GLY A 74 -7.68 -5.94 -9.03
N SER A 75 -8.17 -6.94 -9.74
CA SER A 75 -8.07 -6.97 -11.21
C SER A 75 -9.31 -7.55 -11.85
N PHE A 76 -9.73 -6.98 -12.99
CA PHE A 76 -10.74 -7.58 -13.84
C PHE A 76 -10.24 -8.91 -14.40
N VAL A 77 -11.07 -9.94 -14.32
CA VAL A 77 -10.80 -11.31 -14.80
C VAL A 77 -11.88 -11.82 -15.76
N SER A 78 -12.79 -10.94 -16.19
CA SER A 78 -13.79 -11.23 -17.22
C SER A 78 -14.19 -9.97 -17.99
N GLY A 79 -14.78 -10.14 -19.16
CA GLY A 79 -15.39 -9.05 -19.94
C GLY A 79 -16.70 -8.50 -19.36
N GLU A 80 -17.17 -9.02 -18.23
CA GLU A 80 -18.42 -8.61 -17.57
C GLU A 80 -18.17 -8.19 -16.11
N GLY A 81 -17.07 -7.46 -15.90
CA GLY A 81 -16.85 -6.70 -14.67
C GLY A 81 -16.49 -7.54 -13.45
N LEU A 82 -16.28 -8.85 -13.59
CA LEU A 82 -15.79 -9.69 -12.49
C LEU A 82 -14.38 -9.28 -12.11
N VAL A 83 -14.16 -8.98 -10.83
CA VAL A 83 -12.91 -8.55 -10.22
C VAL A 83 -12.50 -9.55 -9.16
N ILE A 84 -11.23 -9.96 -9.19
CA ILE A 84 -10.59 -10.70 -8.10
C ILE A 84 -9.86 -9.73 -7.18
N THR A 85 -9.95 -9.95 -5.87
CA THR A 85 -9.19 -9.24 -4.83
C THR A 85 -9.01 -10.17 -3.63
N ASN A 86 -8.38 -9.72 -2.53
CA ASN A 86 -8.23 -10.55 -1.34
C ASN A 86 -9.54 -10.66 -0.53
N HIS A 87 -9.68 -11.74 0.23
CA HIS A 87 -10.80 -11.96 1.13
C HIS A 87 -10.88 -10.86 2.19
N HIS A 88 -9.74 -10.48 2.78
CA HIS A 88 -9.70 -9.43 3.79
C HIS A 88 -10.12 -8.05 3.24
N CYS A 89 -9.97 -7.79 1.93
CA CYS A 89 -10.34 -6.53 1.30
C CYS A 89 -11.85 -6.31 1.23
N VAL A 90 -12.64 -7.40 1.20
CA VAL A 90 -14.11 -7.35 1.13
C VAL A 90 -14.77 -7.84 2.41
N PHE A 91 -13.99 -8.21 3.43
CA PHE A 91 -14.47 -8.77 4.68
C PHE A 91 -15.49 -7.85 5.38
N GLY A 92 -15.25 -6.54 5.37
CA GLY A 92 -16.19 -5.57 5.94
C GLY A 92 -17.55 -5.61 5.24
N ALA A 93 -17.57 -5.69 3.90
CA ALA A 93 -18.80 -5.81 3.13
C ALA A 93 -19.51 -7.15 3.36
N LEU A 94 -18.76 -8.26 3.41
CA LEU A 94 -19.29 -9.58 3.73
C LEU A 94 -19.94 -9.63 5.11
N SER A 95 -19.25 -9.07 6.12
CA SER A 95 -19.75 -9.00 7.48
C SER A 95 -21.01 -8.14 7.58
N ASN A 96 -21.09 -7.03 6.84
CA ASN A 96 -22.27 -6.17 6.81
C ASN A 96 -23.47 -6.86 6.13
N ALA A 97 -23.21 -7.73 5.15
CA ALA A 97 -24.26 -8.49 4.46
C ALA A 97 -24.73 -9.72 5.26
N SER A 98 -23.98 -10.15 6.28
CA SER A 98 -24.29 -11.33 7.09
C SER A 98 -25.37 -11.02 8.12
N THR A 99 -26.25 -12.00 8.39
CA THR A 99 -27.26 -11.94 9.46
C THR A 99 -27.10 -13.13 10.40
N LYS A 100 -27.89 -13.18 11.49
CA LYS A 100 -27.87 -14.35 12.39
C LYS A 100 -28.30 -15.63 11.68
N GLU A 101 -29.19 -15.51 10.70
CA GLU A 101 -29.74 -16.61 9.91
C GLU A 101 -28.85 -16.97 8.70
N ARG A 102 -27.94 -16.06 8.29
CA ARG A 102 -27.05 -16.22 7.15
C ARG A 102 -25.66 -15.68 7.50
N ASP A 103 -24.83 -16.55 8.06
CA ASP A 103 -23.46 -16.22 8.44
C ASP A 103 -22.48 -16.44 7.28
N TYR A 104 -22.43 -15.47 6.37
CA TYR A 104 -21.51 -15.55 5.22
C TYR A 104 -20.04 -15.43 5.63
N VAL A 105 -19.75 -14.91 6.82
CA VAL A 105 -18.37 -14.87 7.33
C VAL A 105 -17.89 -16.29 7.61
N THR A 106 -18.68 -17.08 8.32
CA THR A 106 -18.30 -18.47 8.64
C THR A 106 -18.42 -19.39 7.42
N GLU A 107 -19.52 -19.30 6.68
CA GLU A 107 -19.87 -20.27 5.64
C GLU A 107 -19.37 -19.88 4.24
N GLY A 108 -18.92 -18.64 4.05
CA GLY A 108 -18.65 -18.08 2.73
C GLY A 108 -19.93 -17.67 2.00
N PHE A 109 -19.76 -17.21 0.78
CA PHE A 109 -20.84 -16.73 -0.08
C PHE A 109 -20.58 -17.13 -1.54
N LEU A 110 -21.64 -17.53 -2.24
CA LEU A 110 -21.63 -17.76 -3.69
C LEU A 110 -22.97 -17.33 -4.29
N ALA A 111 -22.93 -16.35 -5.19
CA ALA A 111 -24.06 -16.00 -6.02
C ALA A 111 -24.18 -17.02 -7.17
N SER A 112 -25.26 -17.80 -7.18
CA SER A 112 -25.51 -18.79 -8.25
C SER A 112 -25.90 -18.14 -9.58
N LYS A 113 -26.41 -16.91 -9.54
CA LYS A 113 -26.78 -16.07 -10.69
C LYS A 113 -26.59 -14.60 -10.34
N ARG A 114 -26.52 -13.74 -11.36
CA ARG A 114 -26.29 -12.29 -11.19
C ARG A 114 -27.28 -11.59 -10.27
N SER A 115 -28.54 -12.03 -10.24
CA SER A 115 -29.56 -11.45 -9.35
C SER A 115 -29.35 -11.76 -7.88
N ASP A 116 -28.50 -12.74 -7.57
CA ASP A 116 -28.21 -13.18 -6.19
C ASP A 116 -26.95 -12.50 -5.65
N GLU A 117 -26.20 -11.77 -6.49
CA GLU A 117 -25.03 -10.99 -6.07
C GLU A 117 -25.43 -9.91 -5.06
N LEU A 118 -24.73 -9.84 -3.93
CA LEU A 118 -25.08 -8.97 -2.81
C LEU A 118 -24.37 -7.61 -2.89
N PRO A 119 -25.02 -6.48 -2.59
CA PRO A 119 -24.34 -5.19 -2.53
C PRO A 119 -23.15 -5.21 -1.56
N ALA A 120 -21.97 -4.80 -2.02
CA ALA A 120 -20.76 -4.71 -1.21
C ALA A 120 -20.68 -3.31 -0.56
N ALA A 121 -21.53 -3.05 0.43
CA ALA A 121 -21.66 -1.74 1.06
C ALA A 121 -20.30 -1.22 1.58
N GLY A 122 -19.94 0.01 1.19
CA GLY A 122 -18.67 0.66 1.56
C GLY A 122 -17.49 0.31 0.65
N VAL A 123 -17.65 -0.61 -0.31
CA VAL A 123 -16.62 -0.92 -1.31
C VAL A 123 -16.87 -0.08 -2.57
N MET A 124 -15.84 0.60 -3.04
CA MET A 124 -15.82 1.28 -4.33
C MET A 124 -14.64 0.77 -5.14
N ILE A 125 -14.83 0.71 -6.46
CA ILE A 125 -13.75 0.41 -7.40
C ILE A 125 -13.33 1.71 -8.08
N ARG A 126 -12.03 2.04 -8.04
CA ARG A 126 -11.46 3.12 -8.84
C ARG A 126 -10.64 2.54 -9.98
N ILE A 127 -10.94 2.99 -11.19
CA ILE A 127 -10.24 2.62 -12.41
C ILE A 127 -9.40 3.82 -12.83
N THR A 128 -8.09 3.64 -12.96
CA THR A 128 -7.19 4.72 -13.41
C THR A 128 -7.45 4.97 -14.90
N GLU A 129 -7.89 6.18 -15.24
CA GLU A 129 -8.19 6.59 -16.61
C GLU A 129 -7.01 7.29 -17.26
N SER A 130 -6.36 8.18 -16.51
CA SER A 130 -5.17 8.88 -16.96
C SER A 130 -4.38 9.39 -15.77
N TYR A 131 -3.14 9.78 -16.06
CA TYR A 131 -2.33 10.54 -15.13
C TYR A 131 -1.49 11.58 -15.90
N ARG A 132 -1.11 12.64 -15.21
CA ARG A 132 -0.37 13.77 -15.79
C ARG A 132 0.61 14.33 -14.76
N ASP A 133 1.86 14.52 -15.17
CA ASP A 133 2.82 15.25 -14.33
C ASP A 133 2.38 16.72 -14.22
N VAL A 134 2.15 17.18 -12.99
CA VAL A 134 1.74 18.55 -12.65
C VAL A 134 2.76 19.22 -11.73
N SER A 135 3.98 18.67 -11.65
CA SER A 135 5.02 19.14 -10.73
C SER A 135 5.36 20.61 -10.97
N ALA A 136 5.47 21.03 -12.24
CA ALA A 136 5.75 22.42 -12.58
C ALA A 136 4.62 23.36 -12.15
N GLU A 137 3.36 22.96 -12.33
CA GLU A 137 2.18 23.75 -11.95
C GLU A 137 2.06 23.90 -10.44
N VAL A 138 2.36 22.84 -9.68
CA VAL A 138 2.35 22.85 -8.22
C VAL A 138 3.54 23.66 -7.67
N LEU A 139 4.74 23.43 -8.19
CA LEU A 139 5.96 24.07 -7.70
C LEU A 139 6.09 25.54 -8.12
N ALA A 140 5.35 26.00 -9.13
CA ALA A 140 5.25 27.43 -9.46
C ALA A 140 4.58 28.25 -8.35
N ALA A 141 3.83 27.62 -7.44
CA ALA A 141 3.19 28.29 -6.31
C ALA A 141 4.13 28.56 -5.13
N VAL A 142 5.39 28.10 -5.18
CA VAL A 142 6.34 28.23 -4.08
C VAL A 142 7.64 28.91 -4.49
N THR A 143 8.29 29.57 -3.53
CA THR A 143 9.64 30.13 -3.69
C THR A 143 10.58 29.58 -2.62
N GLU A 144 11.89 29.68 -2.84
CA GLU A 144 12.90 29.21 -1.88
C GLU A 144 12.88 29.99 -0.54
N SER A 145 12.36 31.22 -0.55
CA SER A 145 12.30 32.10 0.62
C SER A 145 11.04 31.92 1.49
N MET A 146 10.10 31.06 1.09
CA MET A 146 8.88 30.82 1.86
C MET A 146 9.18 30.06 3.14
N GLU A 147 8.52 30.44 4.23
CA GLU A 147 8.54 29.65 5.45
C GLU A 147 7.92 28.25 5.20
N PRO A 148 8.41 27.18 5.85
CA PRO A 148 7.94 25.82 5.58
C PRO A 148 6.42 25.63 5.67
N ALA A 149 5.78 26.29 6.65
CA ALA A 149 4.33 26.23 6.83
C ALA A 149 3.57 26.94 5.70
N GLU A 150 4.09 28.07 5.21
CA GLU A 150 3.51 28.81 4.08
C GLU A 150 3.67 28.02 2.78
N ARG A 151 4.86 27.46 2.56
CA ARG A 151 5.16 26.57 1.42
C ARG A 151 4.18 25.40 1.35
N THR A 152 3.94 24.76 2.49
CA THR A 152 2.99 23.63 2.60
C THR A 152 1.57 24.08 2.23
N LYS A 153 1.11 25.22 2.75
CA LYS A 153 -0.22 25.78 2.42
C LYS A 153 -0.35 26.14 0.95
N ALA A 154 0.68 26.72 0.34
CA ALA A 154 0.70 27.08 -1.07
C ALA A 154 0.57 25.85 -1.98
N ILE A 155 1.32 24.77 -1.67
CA ILE A 155 1.23 23.49 -2.38
C ILE A 155 -0.17 22.88 -2.23
N GLN A 156 -0.72 22.85 -1.01
CA GLN A 156 -2.06 22.32 -0.77
C GLN A 156 -3.13 23.12 -1.52
N LYS A 157 -3.04 24.45 -1.52
CA LYS A 157 -3.94 25.32 -2.28
C LYS A 157 -3.87 25.02 -3.77
N ARG A 158 -2.67 24.96 -4.36
CA ARG A 158 -2.52 24.70 -5.80
C ARG A 158 -2.98 23.30 -6.20
N THR A 159 -2.73 22.32 -5.33
CA THR A 159 -3.23 20.93 -5.48
C THR A 159 -4.76 20.90 -5.54
N ARG A 160 -5.44 21.63 -4.65
CA ARG A 160 -6.92 21.73 -4.63
C ARG A 160 -7.46 22.40 -5.89
N GLU A 161 -6.84 23.49 -6.33
CA GLU A 161 -7.21 24.18 -7.58
C GLU A 161 -7.11 23.24 -8.78
N LEU A 162 -5.97 22.58 -8.98
CA LEU A 162 -5.76 21.62 -10.07
C LEU A 162 -6.74 20.45 -10.03
N THR A 163 -7.09 19.98 -8.83
CA THR A 163 -8.08 18.92 -8.64
C THR A 163 -9.46 19.40 -9.11
N ALA A 164 -9.89 20.59 -8.65
CA ALA A 164 -11.17 21.17 -9.02
C ALA A 164 -11.26 21.48 -10.52
N GLU A 165 -10.21 22.06 -11.11
CA GLU A 165 -10.10 22.31 -12.55
C GLU A 165 -10.27 21.00 -13.36
N ALA A 166 -9.63 19.91 -12.92
CA ALA A 166 -9.70 18.63 -13.59
C ALA A 166 -11.07 17.94 -13.46
N GLU A 167 -11.75 18.09 -12.32
CA GLU A 167 -13.11 17.57 -12.10
C GLU A 167 -14.17 18.39 -12.85
N GLU A 168 -13.99 19.70 -12.99
CA GLU A 168 -14.85 20.55 -13.83
C GLU A 168 -14.78 20.14 -15.30
N LEU A 169 -13.58 19.85 -15.80
CA LEU A 169 -13.37 19.33 -17.16
C LEU A 169 -13.85 17.88 -17.34
N ASN A 170 -13.98 17.12 -16.25
CA ASN A 170 -14.37 15.71 -16.27
C ASN A 170 -15.44 15.40 -15.20
N PRO A 171 -16.69 15.89 -15.35
CA PRO A 171 -17.69 15.84 -14.27
C PRO A 171 -18.06 14.44 -13.75
N ALA A 172 -17.76 13.38 -14.51
CA ALA A 172 -18.02 11.99 -14.14
C ALA A 172 -16.78 11.27 -13.53
N LYS A 173 -15.65 11.96 -13.37
CA LYS A 173 -14.39 11.39 -12.90
C LYS A 173 -13.96 12.07 -11.60
N GLN A 174 -13.25 11.34 -10.76
CA GLN A 174 -12.56 11.90 -9.59
C GLN A 174 -11.13 12.27 -9.99
N ALA A 175 -10.68 13.47 -9.60
CA ALA A 175 -9.28 13.84 -9.73
C ALA A 175 -8.54 13.71 -8.39
N VAL A 176 -7.28 13.31 -8.42
CA VAL A 176 -6.39 13.30 -7.26
C VAL A 176 -5.01 13.74 -7.69
N VAL A 177 -4.50 14.84 -7.12
CA VAL A 177 -3.07 15.17 -7.23
C VAL A 177 -2.31 14.49 -6.11
N ALA A 178 -1.47 13.52 -6.46
CA ALA A 178 -0.65 12.77 -5.52
C ALA A 178 0.81 13.25 -5.57
N GLU A 179 1.42 13.37 -4.39
CA GLU A 179 2.85 13.61 -4.24
C GLU A 179 3.59 12.27 -4.32
N MET A 180 4.34 12.05 -5.41
CA MET A 180 5.04 10.80 -5.70
C MET A 180 6.45 10.80 -5.08
N PHE A 181 7.13 11.93 -5.17
CA PHE A 181 8.40 12.20 -4.49
C PHE A 181 8.24 13.46 -3.66
N ALA A 182 8.43 13.33 -2.35
CA ALA A 182 8.22 14.42 -1.38
C ALA A 182 8.89 15.72 -1.83
N GLY A 183 8.09 16.78 -1.97
CA GLY A 183 8.52 18.11 -2.37
C GLY A 183 8.97 18.26 -3.83
N ARG A 184 8.91 17.20 -4.65
CA ARG A 184 9.52 17.18 -6.00
C ARG A 184 8.55 16.80 -7.12
N THR A 185 7.78 15.74 -6.95
CA THR A 185 6.97 15.18 -8.04
C THR A 185 5.52 15.10 -7.63
N TYR A 186 4.67 15.76 -8.41
CA TYR A 186 3.22 15.78 -8.23
C TYR A 186 2.57 15.27 -9.50
N VAL A 187 1.69 14.29 -9.37
CA VAL A 187 1.01 13.66 -10.50
C VAL A 187 -0.50 13.74 -10.26
N LEU A 188 -1.21 14.32 -11.23
CA LEU A 188 -2.67 14.34 -11.25
C LEU A 188 -3.17 13.04 -11.88
N PHE A 189 -3.99 12.31 -11.14
CA PHE A 189 -4.67 11.10 -11.59
C PHE A 189 -6.15 11.39 -11.81
N LEU A 190 -6.71 10.88 -12.91
CA LEU A 190 -8.15 10.81 -13.11
C LEU A 190 -8.63 9.38 -12.92
N TYR A 191 -9.70 9.22 -12.16
CA TYR A 191 -10.31 7.92 -11.87
C TYR A 191 -11.77 7.90 -12.30
N ALA A 192 -12.17 6.84 -13.00
CA ALA A 192 -13.58 6.45 -13.04
C ALA A 192 -13.91 5.74 -11.72
N GLN A 193 -15.02 6.12 -11.09
CA GLN A 193 -15.47 5.54 -9.83
C GLN A 193 -16.69 4.64 -10.06
N ILE A 194 -16.57 3.36 -9.75
CA ILE A 194 -17.71 2.44 -9.72
C ILE A 194 -18.24 2.38 -8.29
N ARG A 195 -19.51 2.78 -8.12
CA ARG A 195 -20.18 2.84 -6.81
C ARG A 195 -21.11 1.66 -6.55
N ASP A 196 -21.62 1.01 -7.60
CA ASP A 196 -22.31 -0.28 -7.49
C ASP A 196 -21.31 -1.42 -7.65
N VAL A 197 -20.87 -1.95 -6.51
CA VAL A 197 -20.00 -3.12 -6.41
C VAL A 197 -20.75 -4.21 -5.67
N ARG A 198 -20.71 -5.45 -6.18
CA ARG A 198 -21.45 -6.58 -5.59
C ARG A 198 -20.53 -7.75 -5.29
N LEU A 199 -20.77 -8.41 -4.17
CA LEU A 199 -20.15 -9.69 -3.80
C LEU A 199 -20.66 -10.77 -4.76
N VAL A 200 -19.74 -11.58 -5.30
CA VAL A 200 -20.05 -12.71 -6.19
C VAL A 200 -19.66 -14.01 -5.52
N TYR A 201 -18.43 -14.10 -5.04
CA TYR A 201 -17.93 -15.26 -4.32
C TYR A 201 -16.95 -14.83 -3.24
N VAL A 202 -17.12 -15.38 -2.04
CA VAL A 202 -16.20 -15.19 -0.93
C VAL A 202 -16.05 -16.55 -0.25
N PRO A 203 -14.84 -17.13 -0.14
CA PRO A 203 -14.66 -18.41 0.51
C PRO A 203 -14.99 -18.32 2.00
N PRO A 204 -15.28 -19.46 2.67
CA PRO A 204 -15.41 -19.51 4.13
C PRO A 204 -14.20 -18.88 4.81
N ARG A 205 -14.40 -18.23 5.97
CA ARG A 205 -13.28 -17.65 6.74
C ARG A 205 -12.19 -18.67 7.06
N SER A 206 -12.54 -19.94 7.27
CA SER A 206 -11.57 -21.02 7.48
C SER A 206 -10.62 -21.24 6.31
N VAL A 207 -10.94 -20.74 5.11
CA VAL A 207 -10.06 -20.73 3.93
C VAL A 207 -9.47 -19.34 3.73
N GLY A 208 -10.32 -18.30 3.69
CA GLY A 208 -9.93 -16.91 3.40
C GLY A 208 -9.03 -16.27 4.46
N GLU A 209 -9.06 -16.78 5.69
CA GLU A 209 -8.26 -16.32 6.82
C GLU A 209 -7.70 -17.54 7.60
N PHE A 210 -7.38 -18.64 6.90
CA PHE A 210 -6.76 -19.83 7.51
C PHE A 210 -5.50 -19.45 8.30
N GLY A 211 -5.37 -19.98 9.52
CA GLY A 211 -4.30 -19.68 10.47
C GLY A 211 -4.46 -18.35 11.22
N GLY A 212 -5.42 -17.50 10.83
CA GLY A 212 -5.75 -16.26 11.52
C GLY A 212 -4.53 -15.37 11.83
N GLU A 213 -4.50 -14.84 13.05
CA GLU A 213 -3.43 -13.95 13.52
C GLU A 213 -2.10 -14.67 13.80
N ASP A 214 -2.13 -15.98 14.07
CA ASP A 214 -0.93 -16.77 14.35
C ASP A 214 -0.05 -16.83 13.10
N ASP A 215 -0.67 -17.16 11.97
CA ASP A 215 0.00 -17.21 10.67
C ASP A 215 0.24 -15.81 10.07
N ASN A 216 -0.42 -14.76 10.59
CA ASN A 216 -0.25 -13.40 10.08
C ASN A 216 1.22 -12.96 10.10
N TRP A 217 1.75 -12.52 8.95
CA TRP A 217 3.17 -12.20 8.70
C TRP A 217 4.16 -13.38 8.79
N VAL A 218 3.70 -14.62 8.63
CA VAL A 218 4.54 -15.84 8.71
C VAL A 218 4.55 -16.61 7.37
N TRP A 219 5.68 -17.26 7.11
CA TRP A 219 5.88 -18.30 6.09
C TRP A 219 6.47 -19.55 6.78
N PRO A 220 6.05 -20.80 6.45
CA PRO A 220 5.07 -21.22 5.43
C PRO A 220 3.65 -20.68 5.65
N ARG A 221 2.87 -20.56 4.57
CA ARG A 221 1.48 -20.05 4.61
C ARG A 221 0.55 -20.88 3.74
N HIS A 222 -0.67 -21.12 4.22
CA HIS A 222 -1.68 -21.95 3.55
C HIS A 222 -3.05 -21.26 3.44
N THR A 223 -3.08 -19.93 3.42
CA THR A 223 -4.32 -19.14 3.39
C THR A 223 -4.79 -18.89 1.95
N GLY A 224 -6.05 -19.24 1.66
CA GLY A 224 -6.71 -18.94 0.39
C GLY A 224 -7.35 -17.55 0.40
N ASP A 225 -6.54 -16.50 0.53
CA ASP A 225 -7.00 -15.11 0.71
C ASP A 225 -7.45 -14.47 -0.62
N PHE A 226 -8.62 -14.87 -1.14
CA PHE A 226 -9.20 -14.33 -2.37
C PHE A 226 -10.73 -14.20 -2.28
N SER A 227 -11.29 -13.30 -3.08
CA SER A 227 -12.72 -13.08 -3.27
C SER A 227 -12.99 -12.58 -4.69
N PHE A 228 -14.22 -12.81 -5.17
CA PHE A 228 -14.75 -12.21 -6.38
C PHE A 228 -15.86 -11.22 -6.07
N ILE A 229 -15.72 -10.05 -6.66
CA ILE A 229 -16.74 -8.99 -6.69
C ILE A 229 -17.05 -8.62 -8.14
N ARG A 230 -18.15 -7.94 -8.41
CA ARG A 230 -18.49 -7.45 -9.74
C ARG A 230 -18.78 -5.96 -9.72
N ALA A 231 -18.21 -5.25 -10.70
CA ALA A 231 -18.49 -3.86 -10.97
C ALA A 231 -19.77 -3.72 -11.81
N TYR A 232 -20.64 -2.80 -11.43
CA TYR A 232 -21.89 -2.46 -12.13
C TYR A 232 -21.94 -0.96 -12.47
N VAL A 233 -22.60 -0.64 -13.57
CA VAL A 233 -22.83 0.73 -14.05
C VAL A 233 -24.29 0.91 -14.45
N GLY A 234 -24.71 2.17 -14.57
CA GLY A 234 -26.03 2.49 -15.12
C GLY A 234 -26.21 1.92 -16.54
N PRO A 235 -27.46 1.81 -17.03
CA PRO A 235 -27.74 1.33 -18.38
C PRO A 235 -27.04 2.12 -19.50
N ASP A 236 -26.71 3.39 -19.24
CA ASP A 236 -25.95 4.28 -20.11
C ASP A 236 -24.42 4.07 -20.05
N GLY A 237 -23.95 3.18 -19.18
CA GLY A 237 -22.55 2.88 -18.93
C GLY A 237 -21.88 3.81 -17.91
N SER A 238 -22.61 4.76 -17.33
CA SER A 238 -22.06 5.72 -16.37
C SER A 238 -21.98 5.15 -14.95
N PRO A 239 -21.07 5.65 -14.10
CA PRO A 239 -21.09 5.40 -12.66
C PRO A 239 -22.45 5.66 -12.01
N ALA A 240 -23.07 4.61 -11.46
CA ALA A 240 -24.33 4.69 -10.75
C ALA A 240 -24.21 4.08 -9.35
N ASP A 241 -25.06 4.55 -8.44
CA ASP A 241 -25.30 3.85 -7.17
C ASP A 241 -26.09 2.57 -7.43
N TYR A 242 -26.20 1.72 -6.41
CA TYR A 242 -26.87 0.43 -6.55
C TYR A 242 -28.30 0.56 -7.11
N SER A 243 -28.56 -0.16 -8.20
CA SER A 243 -29.89 -0.37 -8.77
C SER A 243 -30.00 -1.77 -9.37
N LYS A 244 -31.20 -2.36 -9.30
CA LYS A 244 -31.46 -3.66 -9.95
C LYS A 244 -31.32 -3.59 -11.47
N ASP A 245 -31.48 -2.41 -12.05
CA ASP A 245 -31.41 -2.17 -13.50
C ASP A 245 -29.98 -1.91 -14.00
N ASN A 246 -29.01 -1.76 -13.07
CA ASN A 246 -27.62 -1.59 -13.44
C ASN A 246 -27.09 -2.85 -14.15
N MET A 247 -26.18 -2.64 -15.08
CA MET A 247 -25.58 -3.70 -15.87
C MET A 247 -24.12 -3.94 -15.47
N PRO A 248 -23.59 -5.17 -15.65
CA PRO A 248 -22.17 -5.44 -15.46
C PRO A 248 -21.29 -4.49 -16.28
N TYR A 249 -20.31 -3.88 -15.62
CA TYR A 249 -19.31 -3.04 -16.28
C TYR A 249 -18.50 -3.88 -17.29
N ARG A 250 -18.23 -3.31 -18.46
CA ARG A 250 -17.41 -3.95 -19.49
C ARG A 250 -16.01 -3.32 -19.50
N PRO A 251 -15.00 -3.98 -18.91
CA PRO A 251 -13.66 -3.41 -18.84
C PRO A 251 -12.96 -3.43 -20.19
N ARG A 252 -12.07 -2.47 -20.42
CA ARG A 252 -11.23 -2.39 -21.64
C ARG A 252 -10.26 -3.57 -21.74
N LYS A 253 -9.81 -4.11 -20.61
CA LYS A 253 -8.94 -5.27 -20.48
C LYS A 253 -9.34 -6.09 -19.25
N PHE A 254 -9.13 -7.39 -19.32
CA PHE A 254 -9.17 -8.28 -18.16
C PHE A 254 -8.02 -9.27 -18.25
N LEU A 255 -7.55 -9.75 -17.09
CA LEU A 255 -6.48 -10.72 -16.97
C LEU A 255 -6.98 -12.13 -17.25
N LYS A 256 -6.10 -12.96 -17.82
CA LYS A 256 -6.31 -14.40 -17.98
C LYS A 256 -5.55 -15.14 -16.89
N VAL A 257 -6.18 -16.14 -16.30
CA VAL A 257 -5.55 -17.00 -15.30
C VAL A 257 -4.73 -18.07 -16.01
N ASN A 258 -3.48 -18.27 -15.59
CA ASN A 258 -2.68 -19.42 -16.00
C ASN A 258 -3.09 -20.65 -15.18
N PRO A 259 -3.74 -21.67 -15.75
CA PRO A 259 -4.19 -22.85 -15.00
C PRO A 259 -3.03 -23.78 -14.59
N ASN A 260 -1.84 -23.61 -15.17
CA ASN A 260 -0.69 -24.47 -14.91
C ASN A 260 0.06 -24.12 -13.63
N GLY A 261 -0.31 -23.02 -12.95
CA GLY A 261 0.37 -22.56 -11.74
C GLY A 261 1.66 -21.80 -12.03
N VAL A 262 2.58 -21.85 -11.07
CA VAL A 262 3.91 -21.22 -11.10
C VAL A 262 4.94 -22.20 -10.54
N ASP A 263 6.13 -22.20 -11.13
CA ASP A 263 7.27 -22.98 -10.69
C ASP A 263 8.30 -22.11 -9.97
N GLU A 264 9.22 -22.77 -9.24
CA GLU A 264 10.34 -22.06 -8.61
C GLU A 264 11.20 -21.36 -9.68
N ASN A 265 11.49 -20.07 -9.45
CA ASN A 265 12.24 -19.18 -10.35
C ASN A 265 11.47 -18.66 -11.58
N ASP A 266 10.16 -18.90 -11.67
CA ASP A 266 9.34 -18.19 -12.65
C ASP A 266 9.38 -16.67 -12.42
N PHE A 267 9.44 -15.91 -13.52
CA PHE A 267 9.36 -14.46 -13.45
C PHE A 267 7.97 -14.01 -12.97
N VAL A 268 7.94 -13.20 -11.92
CA VAL A 268 6.71 -12.59 -11.40
C VAL A 268 6.88 -11.08 -11.25
N PHE A 269 5.80 -10.35 -11.54
CA PHE A 269 5.70 -8.93 -11.28
C PHE A 269 4.31 -8.63 -10.71
N ILE A 270 4.20 -7.51 -9.99
CA ILE A 270 2.95 -7.10 -9.35
C ILE A 270 2.65 -5.66 -9.78
N LEU A 271 1.42 -5.45 -10.25
CA LEU A 271 0.86 -4.12 -10.48
C LEU A 271 -0.17 -3.85 -9.37
N GLY A 272 -0.11 -2.67 -8.77
CA GLY A 272 -1.05 -2.31 -7.73
C GLY A 272 -0.86 -0.92 -7.17
N TYR A 273 -1.58 -0.65 -6.09
CA TYR A 273 -1.66 0.66 -5.44
C TYR A 273 -1.01 0.58 -4.05
N PRO A 274 0.34 0.56 -3.94
CA PRO A 274 1.00 0.54 -2.65
C PRO A 274 0.69 1.83 -1.88
N GLY A 275 0.39 1.71 -0.58
CA GLY A 275 -0.03 2.84 0.24
C GLY A 275 1.10 3.85 0.50
N ARG A 276 2.10 3.47 1.30
CA ARG A 276 3.23 4.35 1.67
C ARG A 276 4.50 3.54 1.87
N THR A 277 5.63 4.13 1.48
CA THR A 277 6.96 3.60 1.79
C THR A 277 7.86 4.71 2.34
N PHE A 278 8.93 4.31 3.02
CA PHE A 278 9.83 5.21 3.73
C PHE A 278 11.29 4.98 3.31
N ARG A 279 11.51 4.53 2.07
CA ARG A 279 12.82 4.06 1.56
C ARG A 279 13.92 5.12 1.55
N HIS A 280 13.53 6.38 1.30
CA HIS A 280 14.43 7.54 1.22
C HIS A 280 14.47 8.36 2.51
N GLN A 281 13.98 7.83 3.63
CA GLN A 281 14.06 8.51 4.91
C GLN A 281 15.51 8.52 5.45
N SER A 282 15.82 9.54 6.25
CA SER A 282 17.14 9.74 6.83
C SER A 282 17.47 8.74 7.94
N SER A 283 18.73 8.67 8.32
CA SER A 283 19.20 7.96 9.51
C SER A 283 18.49 8.45 10.77
N GLY A 284 18.27 9.77 10.90
CA GLY A 284 17.50 10.37 11.98
C GLY A 284 16.06 9.84 12.08
N PHE A 285 15.36 9.68 10.95
CA PHE A 285 14.03 9.06 10.92
C PHE A 285 14.07 7.61 11.41
N VAL A 286 14.99 6.80 10.87
CA VAL A 286 15.09 5.39 11.24
C VAL A 286 15.45 5.23 12.71
N LYS A 287 16.34 6.09 13.22
CA LYS A 287 16.72 6.14 14.64
C LYS A 287 15.53 6.51 15.52
N TYR A 288 14.76 7.54 15.17
CA TYR A 288 13.53 7.89 15.91
C TYR A 288 12.52 6.75 15.92
N ASP A 289 12.33 6.07 14.79
CA ASP A 289 11.46 4.90 14.70
C ASP A 289 11.93 3.75 15.61
N GLU A 290 13.23 3.44 15.57
CA GLU A 290 13.84 2.35 16.32
C GLU A 290 13.89 2.60 17.83
N GLU A 291 14.39 3.76 18.24
CA GLU A 291 14.65 4.08 19.65
C GLU A 291 13.38 4.53 20.40
N VAL A 292 12.45 5.17 19.69
CA VAL A 292 11.31 5.86 20.30
C VAL A 292 9.99 5.31 19.81
N ARG A 293 9.57 5.64 18.58
CA ARG A 293 8.17 5.55 18.16
C ARG A 293 7.65 4.11 18.13
N LEU A 294 8.36 3.20 17.46
CA LEU A 294 7.89 1.82 17.31
C LEU A 294 7.89 1.09 18.64
N ARG A 295 8.92 1.32 19.48
CA ARG A 295 9.05 0.72 20.79
C ARG A 295 7.94 1.19 21.72
N TYR A 296 7.75 2.51 21.84
CA TYR A 296 6.72 3.08 22.69
C TYR A 296 5.33 2.56 22.32
N ILE A 297 4.97 2.60 21.03
CA ILE A 297 3.64 2.17 20.58
C ILE A 297 3.43 0.68 20.86
N ALA A 298 4.44 -0.16 20.61
CA ALA A 298 4.34 -1.59 20.89
C ALA A 298 4.13 -1.87 22.39
N ASP A 299 4.87 -1.20 23.27
CA ASP A 299 4.77 -1.38 24.72
C ASP A 299 3.44 -0.83 25.27
N PHE A 300 3.00 0.32 24.77
CA PHE A 300 1.70 0.89 25.11
C PHE A 300 0.53 0.00 24.68
N TYR A 301 0.62 -0.60 23.50
CA TYR A 301 -0.41 -1.51 22.99
C TYR A 301 -0.40 -2.82 23.78
N GLU A 302 0.77 -3.34 24.15
CA GLU A 302 0.86 -4.49 25.04
C GLU A 302 0.16 -4.22 26.39
N TRP A 303 0.41 -3.05 26.99
CA TRP A 303 -0.26 -2.64 28.22
C TRP A 303 -1.78 -2.56 28.05
N GLN A 304 -2.28 -1.93 26.97
CA GLN A 304 -3.72 -1.86 26.69
C GLN A 304 -4.33 -3.26 26.50
N ILE A 305 -3.66 -4.15 25.76
CA ILE A 305 -4.13 -5.52 25.55
C ILE A 305 -4.27 -6.25 26.90
N LYS A 306 -3.27 -6.14 27.77
CA LYS A 306 -3.30 -6.74 29.11
C LYS A 306 -4.43 -6.16 29.95
N LEU A 307 -4.61 -4.84 29.96
CA LEU A 307 -5.67 -4.17 30.71
C LEU A 307 -7.06 -4.58 30.21
N LEU A 308 -7.32 -4.50 28.91
CA LEU A 308 -8.60 -4.88 28.32
C LEU A 308 -8.90 -6.37 28.55
N GLY A 309 -7.89 -7.22 28.43
CA GLY A 309 -8.02 -8.64 28.74
C GLY A 309 -8.36 -8.89 30.22
N GLN A 310 -7.79 -8.10 31.15
CA GLN A 310 -8.13 -8.17 32.58
C GLN A 310 -9.55 -7.65 32.86
N LEU A 311 -9.95 -6.54 32.27
CA LEU A 311 -11.29 -5.95 32.45
C LEU A 311 -12.41 -6.86 31.89
N GLY A 312 -12.11 -7.66 30.86
CA GLY A 312 -13.02 -8.67 30.35
C GLY A 312 -13.06 -9.97 31.17
N LYS A 313 -12.20 -10.15 32.18
CA LYS A 313 -12.24 -11.37 33.00
C LYS A 313 -13.51 -11.40 33.85
N GLY A 314 -14.21 -12.53 33.79
CA GLY A 314 -15.42 -12.75 34.60
C GLY A 314 -16.70 -12.18 33.99
N ASP A 315 -16.62 -11.44 32.88
CA ASP A 315 -17.79 -10.93 32.16
C ASP A 315 -17.61 -11.14 30.64
N ARG A 316 -18.41 -12.07 30.09
CA ARG A 316 -18.33 -12.43 28.67
C ARG A 316 -18.81 -11.30 27.76
N GLU A 317 -19.80 -10.52 28.18
CA GLU A 317 -20.32 -9.41 27.39
C GLU A 317 -19.26 -8.31 27.26
N ILE A 318 -18.59 -7.97 28.36
CA ILE A 318 -17.47 -7.01 28.36
C ILE A 318 -16.29 -7.53 27.53
N ALA A 319 -15.91 -8.81 27.70
CA ALA A 319 -14.84 -9.40 26.90
C ALA A 319 -15.11 -9.29 25.39
N LEU A 320 -16.33 -9.63 24.96
CA LEU A 320 -16.73 -9.52 23.55
C LEU A 320 -16.63 -8.09 23.00
N LYS A 321 -16.95 -7.07 23.81
CA LYS A 321 -16.82 -5.67 23.41
C LYS A 321 -15.35 -5.26 23.18
N PHE A 322 -14.40 -5.90 23.85
CA PHE A 322 -12.97 -5.60 23.73
C PHE A 322 -12.23 -6.43 22.68
N ASP A 323 -12.76 -7.59 22.26
CA ASP A 323 -12.09 -8.52 21.34
C ASP A 323 -11.60 -7.84 20.06
N SER A 324 -12.43 -7.02 19.40
CA SER A 324 -12.05 -6.30 18.17
C SER A 324 -10.89 -5.32 18.39
N ARG A 325 -10.94 -4.57 19.51
CA ARG A 325 -9.88 -3.63 19.87
C ARG A 325 -8.58 -4.36 20.20
N ILE A 326 -8.64 -5.44 20.99
CA ILE A 326 -7.48 -6.26 21.35
C ILE A 326 -6.82 -6.82 20.09
N LYS A 327 -7.60 -7.34 19.13
CA LYS A 327 -7.07 -7.85 17.85
C LYS A 327 -6.33 -6.76 17.06
N GLY A 328 -6.96 -5.59 16.88
CA GLY A 328 -6.34 -4.47 16.17
C GLY A 328 -5.03 -4.01 16.81
N LEU A 329 -5.01 -3.88 18.14
CA LEU A 329 -3.79 -3.55 18.89
C LEU A 329 -2.72 -4.63 18.76
N SER A 330 -3.10 -5.91 18.82
CA SER A 330 -2.18 -7.05 18.74
C SER A 330 -1.48 -7.13 17.38
N ASN A 331 -2.21 -6.87 16.29
CA ASN A 331 -1.65 -6.86 14.94
C ASN A 331 -0.58 -5.76 14.78
N VAL A 332 -0.88 -4.52 15.22
CA VAL A 332 0.09 -3.41 15.17
C VAL A 332 1.30 -3.70 16.06
N MET A 333 1.08 -4.20 17.28
CA MET A 333 2.15 -4.57 18.20
C MET A 333 3.07 -5.64 17.59
N LYS A 334 2.51 -6.72 17.01
CA LYS A 334 3.28 -7.78 16.33
C LYS A 334 4.07 -7.21 15.16
N ASN A 335 3.45 -6.37 14.33
CA ASN A 335 4.12 -5.71 13.20
C ASN A 335 5.30 -4.84 13.66
N TYR A 336 5.11 -4.02 14.68
CA TYR A 336 6.15 -3.09 15.17
C TYR A 336 7.29 -3.83 15.85
N ARG A 337 6.99 -4.86 16.66
CA ARG A 337 8.03 -5.75 17.22
C ARG A 337 8.80 -6.48 16.13
N GLY A 338 8.13 -6.92 15.06
CA GLY A 338 8.78 -7.51 13.89
C GLY A 338 9.72 -6.53 13.17
N LYS A 339 9.25 -5.29 12.92
CA LYS A 339 10.05 -4.21 12.35
C LYS A 339 11.28 -3.92 13.19
N LEU A 340 11.14 -3.76 14.50
CA LEU A 340 12.26 -3.52 15.42
C LEU A 340 13.33 -4.61 15.32
N LYS A 341 12.94 -5.89 15.28
CA LYS A 341 13.89 -6.99 15.05
C LYS A 341 14.62 -6.86 13.72
N GLY A 342 13.91 -6.47 12.66
CA GLY A 342 14.49 -6.24 11.33
C GLY A 342 15.47 -5.07 11.30
N LEU A 343 15.09 -3.92 11.87
CA LEU A 343 15.93 -2.71 11.97
C LEU A 343 17.25 -3.01 12.68
N ASN A 344 17.16 -3.66 13.85
CA ASN A 344 18.32 -4.05 14.65
C ASN A 344 19.22 -5.06 13.91
N ARG A 345 18.62 -6.13 13.35
CA ARG A 345 19.37 -7.18 12.64
C ARG A 345 20.14 -6.65 11.43
N LEU A 346 19.54 -5.70 10.70
CA LEU A 346 20.15 -5.09 9.53
C LEU A 346 21.13 -3.97 9.90
N GLN A 347 21.16 -3.54 11.17
CA GLN A 347 21.84 -2.32 11.60
C GLN A 347 21.45 -1.13 10.71
N LEU A 348 20.13 -0.96 10.49
CA LEU A 348 19.63 -0.08 9.43
C LEU A 348 20.02 1.39 9.65
N VAL A 349 20.05 1.86 10.91
CA VAL A 349 20.54 3.21 11.24
C VAL A 349 21.98 3.40 10.75
N GLN A 350 22.86 2.44 11.03
CA GLN A 350 24.26 2.50 10.62
C GLN A 350 24.41 2.49 9.09
N ARG A 351 23.67 1.62 8.39
CA ARG A 351 23.65 1.61 6.93
C ARG A 351 23.17 2.94 6.34
N LYS A 352 22.14 3.55 6.95
CA LYS A 352 21.64 4.86 6.53
C LYS A 352 22.65 5.97 6.78
N LEU A 353 23.39 5.93 7.88
CA LEU A 353 24.50 6.85 8.11
C LEU A 353 25.60 6.70 7.04
N GLU A 354 25.93 5.48 6.64
CA GLU A 354 26.90 5.23 5.56
C GLU A 354 26.42 5.73 4.20
N GLU A 355 25.14 5.52 3.87
CA GLU A 355 24.48 6.09 2.68
C GLU A 355 24.53 7.63 2.73
N GLU A 356 24.21 8.23 3.87
CA GLU A 356 24.25 9.69 4.07
C GLU A 356 25.66 10.25 3.91
N GLN A 357 26.68 9.60 4.46
CA GLN A 357 28.07 10.01 4.25
C GLN A 357 28.49 9.95 2.78
N ALA A 358 27.99 8.96 2.02
CA ALA A 358 28.21 8.89 0.58
C ALA A 358 27.52 10.05 -0.15
N ILE A 359 26.29 10.40 0.27
CA ILE A 359 25.55 11.57 -0.26
C ILE A 359 26.29 12.86 0.09
N GLU A 360 26.79 13.04 1.31
CA GLU A 360 27.56 14.22 1.70
C GLU A 360 28.84 14.36 0.86
N ARG A 361 29.60 13.27 0.67
CA ARG A 361 30.76 13.26 -0.24
C ARG A 361 30.38 13.66 -1.67
N PHE A 362 29.26 13.14 -2.16
CA PHE A 362 28.73 13.50 -3.47
C PHE A 362 28.34 14.99 -3.56
N ILE A 363 27.74 15.56 -2.50
CA ILE A 363 27.36 16.98 -2.45
C ILE A 363 28.61 17.88 -2.41
N VAL A 364 29.58 17.62 -1.53
CA VAL A 364 30.77 18.47 -1.36
C VAL A 364 31.74 18.40 -2.54
N SER A 365 31.67 17.33 -3.35
CA SER A 365 32.53 17.17 -4.54
C SER A 365 32.25 18.17 -5.67
N ASP A 366 31.21 18.99 -5.55
CA ASP A 366 30.82 19.99 -6.55
C ASP A 366 30.25 21.24 -5.89
N THR A 367 30.82 22.40 -6.21
CA THR A 367 30.44 23.68 -5.60
C THR A 367 28.97 24.05 -5.82
N SER A 368 28.37 23.67 -6.94
CA SER A 368 26.96 23.95 -7.21
C SER A 368 26.04 23.08 -6.34
N ARG A 369 26.38 21.80 -6.15
CA ARG A 369 25.66 20.90 -5.23
C ARG A 369 25.85 21.33 -3.79
N GLN A 370 27.07 21.69 -3.40
CA GLN A 370 27.37 22.19 -2.06
C GLN A 370 26.58 23.45 -1.72
N THR A 371 26.52 24.41 -2.65
CA THR A 371 25.71 25.64 -2.47
C THR A 371 24.23 25.31 -2.29
N ARG A 372 23.70 24.33 -3.04
CA ARG A 372 22.26 24.02 -3.05
C ARG A 372 21.81 23.09 -1.92
N TYR A 373 22.63 22.09 -1.56
CA TYR A 373 22.24 20.99 -0.67
C TYR A 373 23.12 20.86 0.56
N GLY A 374 24.16 21.70 0.68
CA GLY A 374 25.05 21.70 1.84
C GLY A 374 24.27 21.83 3.14
N GLY A 375 24.52 20.93 4.08
CA GLY A 375 23.86 20.92 5.39
C GLY A 375 22.44 20.38 5.42
N ALA A 376 21.82 20.01 4.29
CA ALA A 376 20.44 19.52 4.26
C ALA A 376 20.23 18.26 5.16
N LEU A 377 21.13 17.27 5.05
CA LEU A 377 21.09 16.07 5.89
C LEU A 377 21.28 16.38 7.38
N LYS A 378 22.20 17.30 7.70
CA LYS A 378 22.41 17.78 9.07
C LYS A 378 21.14 18.43 9.63
N THR A 379 20.48 19.30 8.86
CA THR A 379 19.23 19.94 9.26
C THR A 379 18.13 18.89 9.50
N LEU A 380 17.97 17.93 8.57
CA LEU A 380 17.01 16.84 8.73
C LEU A 380 17.26 16.00 9.99
N ASN A 381 18.51 15.60 10.23
CA ASN A 381 18.85 14.79 11.40
C ASN A 381 18.69 15.58 12.71
N ASN A 382 19.03 16.88 12.73
CA ASN A 382 18.78 17.74 13.88
C ASN A 382 17.29 17.85 14.24
N LEU A 383 16.40 17.87 13.25
CA LEU A 383 14.94 17.86 13.50
C LEU A 383 14.51 16.56 14.18
N TYR A 384 15.04 15.41 13.75
CA TYR A 384 14.75 14.15 14.44
C TYR A 384 15.35 14.09 15.84
N ASP A 385 16.54 14.65 16.07
CA ASP A 385 17.09 14.75 17.42
C ASP A 385 16.20 15.64 18.32
N GLU A 386 15.59 16.70 17.78
CA GLU A 386 14.59 17.51 18.50
C GLU A 386 13.32 16.72 18.80
N MET A 387 12.80 15.98 17.82
CA MET A 387 11.66 15.08 18.03
C MET A 387 11.94 14.03 19.11
N ILE A 388 13.15 13.45 19.14
CA ILE A 388 13.57 12.51 20.19
C ILE A 388 13.58 13.20 21.55
N ARG A 389 14.15 14.41 21.67
CA ARG A 389 14.18 15.16 22.94
C ARG A 389 12.80 15.47 23.51
N HIS A 390 11.81 15.67 22.64
CA HIS A 390 10.44 16.01 23.03
C HIS A 390 9.47 14.82 22.93
N ALA A 391 9.96 13.63 22.63
CA ALA A 391 9.16 12.47 22.29
C ALA A 391 8.10 12.13 23.36
N ASP A 392 8.49 12.10 24.63
CA ASP A 392 7.57 11.74 25.73
C ASP A 392 6.32 12.64 25.74
N ARG A 393 6.52 13.95 25.59
CA ARG A 393 5.42 14.92 25.55
C ARG A 393 4.58 14.75 24.30
N GLU A 394 5.19 14.71 23.13
CA GLU A 394 4.48 14.67 21.85
C GLU A 394 3.69 13.36 21.68
N ILE A 395 4.30 12.24 22.02
CA ILE A 395 3.64 10.94 21.98
C ILE A 395 2.51 10.86 23.01
N LEU A 396 2.71 11.39 24.22
CA LEU A 396 1.64 11.43 25.23
C LEU A 396 0.46 12.27 24.74
N LEU A 397 0.70 13.45 24.16
CA LEU A 397 -0.37 14.31 23.62
C LEU A 397 -1.12 13.62 22.47
N ASP A 398 -0.41 12.98 21.55
CA ASP A 398 -1.00 12.24 20.45
C ASP A 398 -1.85 11.06 20.94
N MET A 399 -1.32 10.27 21.88
CA MET A 399 -2.04 9.12 22.45
C MET A 399 -3.24 9.56 23.30
N PHE A 400 -3.11 10.64 24.06
CA PHE A 400 -4.18 11.16 24.91
C PHE A 400 -5.34 11.71 24.08
N GLY A 401 -5.06 12.39 22.96
CA GLY A 401 -6.09 12.87 22.05
C GLY A 401 -6.86 11.75 21.34
N ASN A 402 -6.19 10.63 21.06
CA ASN A 402 -6.72 9.57 20.18
C ASN A 402 -7.18 8.28 20.88
N THR A 403 -6.71 7.99 22.10
CA THR A 403 -6.99 6.70 22.77
C THR A 403 -8.31 6.69 23.54
N PRO A 404 -8.63 7.67 24.40
CA PRO A 404 -9.91 7.71 25.09
C PRO A 404 -11.02 8.11 24.11
N THR A 405 -11.94 7.18 23.82
CA THR A 405 -13.00 7.37 22.81
C THR A 405 -13.83 8.64 23.02
N LEU A 406 -14.14 8.99 24.27
CA LEU A 406 -14.92 10.20 24.57
C LEU A 406 -14.14 11.48 24.27
N LEU A 407 -12.85 11.53 24.62
CA LEU A 407 -12.02 12.70 24.37
C LEU A 407 -11.76 12.87 22.87
N SER A 408 -11.43 11.78 22.16
CA SER A 408 -11.25 11.80 20.71
C SER A 408 -12.50 12.31 19.98
N ARG A 409 -13.70 11.85 20.39
CA ARG A 409 -14.97 12.34 19.84
C ARG A 409 -15.23 13.80 20.18
N ALA A 410 -14.96 14.23 21.41
CA ALA A 410 -15.13 15.61 21.83
C ALA A 410 -14.22 16.56 21.04
N ALA A 411 -12.95 16.17 20.85
CA ALA A 411 -11.99 16.91 20.04
C ALA A 411 -12.46 17.02 18.58
N ALA A 412 -12.87 15.90 17.96
CA ALA A 412 -13.37 15.90 16.59
C ALA A 412 -14.63 16.79 16.40
N LEU A 413 -15.56 16.77 17.36
CA LEU A 413 -16.76 17.63 17.32
C LEU A 413 -16.40 19.11 17.50
N TYR A 414 -15.46 19.41 18.38
CA TYR A 414 -14.97 20.77 18.60
C TYR A 414 -14.27 21.31 17.34
N GLU A 415 -13.35 20.54 16.75
CA GLU A 415 -12.66 20.90 15.52
C GLU A 415 -13.65 21.08 14.36
N ALA A 416 -14.61 20.17 14.18
CA ALA A 416 -15.66 20.32 13.17
C ALA A 416 -16.48 21.61 13.36
N ALA A 417 -16.78 21.99 14.61
CA ALA A 417 -17.49 23.23 14.90
C ALA A 417 -16.66 24.49 14.60
N VAL A 418 -15.33 24.42 14.72
CA VAL A 418 -14.42 25.50 14.32
C VAL A 418 -14.30 25.57 12.80
N GLU A 419 -14.06 24.45 12.12
CA GLU A 419 -13.88 24.41 10.66
C GLU A 419 -15.15 24.77 9.89
N ARG A 420 -16.34 24.38 10.38
CA ARG A 420 -17.62 24.74 9.74
C ARG A 420 -17.91 26.25 9.70
N LYS A 421 -17.18 27.06 10.48
CA LYS A 421 -17.26 28.53 10.41
C LYS A 421 -16.51 29.11 9.21
N LYS A 422 -15.62 28.32 8.59
CA LYS A 422 -14.85 28.71 7.41
C LYS A 422 -15.61 28.34 6.13
N PRO A 423 -15.38 29.07 5.02
CA PRO A 423 -15.78 28.64 3.69
C PRO A 423 -15.27 27.21 3.42
N ASP A 424 -16.03 26.42 2.68
CA ASP A 424 -15.72 24.99 2.43
C ASP A 424 -14.31 24.79 1.88
N LYS A 425 -13.90 25.67 0.96
CA LYS A 425 -12.56 25.67 0.33
C LYS A 425 -11.40 25.96 1.30
N GLU A 426 -11.70 26.54 2.46
CA GLU A 426 -10.72 26.94 3.49
C GLU A 426 -10.67 25.98 4.69
N ARG A 427 -11.55 24.97 4.72
CA ARG A 427 -11.54 23.96 5.78
C ARG A 427 -10.30 23.08 5.69
N ALA A 428 -9.87 22.60 6.85
CA ALA A 428 -8.93 21.50 6.93
C ALA A 428 -9.51 20.26 6.22
N PRO A 429 -8.71 19.45 5.50
CA PRO A 429 -9.22 18.38 4.62
C PRO A 429 -10.17 17.34 5.24
N ALA A 430 -10.19 17.21 6.57
CA ALA A 430 -11.00 16.23 7.28
C ALA A 430 -12.44 16.71 7.62
N TYR A 431 -12.77 17.99 7.38
CA TYR A 431 -13.99 18.68 7.84
C TYR A 431 -14.61 19.54 6.74
#